data_AF-A0A959NXJ4-F1
#
_entry.id   AF-A0A959NXJ4-F1
#
_cell.length_a   1.000
_cell.length_b   1.000
_cell.length_c   1.000
_cell.angle_alpha   90.00
_cell.angle_beta   90.00
_cell.angle_gamma   90.00
#
_symmetry.space_group_name_H-M   'P 1'
#
loop_
_entity.id
_entity.type
_entity.pdbx_description
1 polymer ?
#
loop_
_entity_poly.entity_id
_entity_poly.type
_entity_poly.pdbx_seq_one_letter_code
_entity_poly.pdbx_strand_id
1 'polypeptide(L)'
;KGMECESLIPIEAENINIVKGILRNPAKRRGFFSGHHIDLMELNTDSNFIRFSGTTTLDKFDGTKEWDITGDISPENFLTLQDDDVVLFKINNDFISNVDTPASTVNPIPYLFYSVKKQGALPKILMDRFLPFYSYLPTSTGVTIPFYVFPNKDAFLNFYSPTGQTISWNSETLEFYEECIDNDVNIWNMNTPHCETMIGTTGCTNNHENYGSYDYTSIMQYLDYCEPCLTDALEENCGDNLSNYYYDAKDKVSILHFSNYNTRNQYGEYLYVNNDEGKTVFKLDIPTIMWHGRWFSGSTLGDKLGMRFVSQGDAKYLNNTSQNIEFYDLVEDAQFISPDREPIIVGKVFTELKIVIIEHPELVTAMSYKANRNWTLPNLKGKLISPVGGINNGVLARNKRMYITYLLRAKNGITNTLPQQRYMVFDNTSNIDRDVEFQLEDVNLLPYMRQMEATSYDGLGFYAHEFIILYQITEIGENPNPANWKQVNFTNNVLTGLPNYTINPIKLENQIPSENNFILSKYRIENYSDGVYSNDLLCLGCEQSNLTLGDERFFFGNIETYIGANVYKWIVNILLDNSYVKTENDTYETGDFNFSEIGFYNEDKNLVVISKLSRPIRLRNGAKTEIEISLDF
;
A
#
# COMPACT_ATOMS: atom_id res chain seq x y z
N LYS A 1 -40.23 -54.97 -32.37
CA LYS A 1 -39.88 -53.53 -32.45
C LYS A 1 -39.45 -53.12 -31.05
N GLY A 2 -38.17 -52.87 -30.81
CA GLY A 2 -37.67 -52.56 -29.46
C GLY A 2 -36.32 -53.19 -29.16
N MET A 3 -35.32 -52.98 -30.03
CA MET A 3 -33.92 -53.10 -29.65
C MET A 3 -33.25 -51.86 -30.22
N GLU A 4 -32.81 -51.00 -29.31
CA GLU A 4 -32.31 -49.64 -29.58
C GLU A 4 -30.94 -49.70 -30.26
N CYS A 5 -30.68 -48.77 -31.19
CA CYS A 5 -29.36 -48.52 -31.78
C CYS A 5 -28.43 -47.78 -30.80
N GLU A 6 -28.95 -47.48 -29.61
CA GLU A 6 -28.30 -46.77 -28.54
C GLU A 6 -28.04 -47.76 -27.39
N SER A 7 -26.88 -47.65 -26.75
CA SER A 7 -26.55 -48.40 -25.55
C SER A 7 -26.08 -47.43 -24.49
N LEU A 8 -26.76 -47.42 -23.34
CA LEU A 8 -26.37 -46.61 -22.18
C LEU A 8 -25.30 -47.37 -21.40
N ILE A 9 -24.09 -46.79 -21.34
CA ILE A 9 -23.02 -47.28 -20.49
C ILE A 9 -23.15 -46.55 -19.14
N PRO A 10 -23.32 -47.26 -18.01
CA PRO A 10 -23.23 -46.64 -16.71
C PRO A 10 -21.80 -46.14 -16.50
N ILE A 11 -21.66 -44.86 -16.17
CA ILE A 11 -20.36 -44.28 -15.78
C ILE A 11 -20.27 -44.38 -14.27
N GLU A 12 -19.45 -45.31 -13.79
CA GLU A 12 -19.17 -45.45 -12.35
C GLU A 12 -18.08 -44.46 -11.93
N ALA A 13 -18.00 -44.15 -10.63
CA ALA A 13 -17.01 -43.21 -10.10
C ALA A 13 -15.55 -43.61 -10.44
N GLU A 14 -15.28 -44.90 -10.62
CA GLU A 14 -13.97 -45.43 -11.03
C GLU A 14 -13.60 -45.16 -12.50
N ASN A 15 -14.58 -44.84 -13.35
CA ASN A 15 -14.37 -44.50 -14.77
C ASN A 15 -14.10 -43.01 -14.99
N ILE A 16 -14.25 -42.20 -13.93
CA ILE A 16 -14.11 -40.75 -13.95
C ILE A 16 -12.77 -40.38 -13.32
N ASN A 17 -11.93 -39.70 -14.09
CA ASN A 17 -10.75 -39.01 -13.58
C ASN A 17 -10.94 -37.50 -13.72
N ILE A 18 -10.87 -36.78 -12.61
CA ILE A 18 -10.84 -35.31 -12.61
C ILE A 18 -9.38 -34.89 -12.44
N VAL A 19 -8.83 -34.24 -13.46
CA VAL A 19 -7.49 -33.66 -13.39
C VAL A 19 -7.62 -32.16 -13.20
N LYS A 20 -7.03 -31.64 -12.13
CA LYS A 20 -6.84 -30.20 -11.93
C LYS A 20 -5.49 -29.80 -12.52
N GLY A 21 -5.52 -29.02 -13.59
CA GLY A 21 -4.36 -28.30 -14.11
C GLY A 21 -4.31 -26.89 -13.55
N ILE A 22 -3.13 -26.42 -13.14
CA ILE A 22 -2.91 -25.02 -12.80
C ILE A 22 -2.05 -24.41 -13.90
N LEU A 23 -2.63 -23.49 -14.68
CA LEU A 23 -1.89 -22.68 -15.63
C LEU A 23 -1.37 -21.45 -14.91
N ARG A 24 -0.07 -21.19 -15.04
CA ARG A 24 0.57 -20.01 -14.46
C ARG A 24 1.41 -19.27 -15.49
N ASN A 25 1.23 -17.97 -15.59
CA ASN A 25 2.01 -17.09 -16.47
C ASN A 25 2.47 -15.85 -15.70
N PRO A 26 3.66 -15.29 -16.00
CA PRO A 26 4.05 -14.01 -15.45
C PRO A 26 3.10 -12.93 -16.00
N ALA A 27 2.57 -12.08 -15.10
CA ALA A 27 1.87 -10.87 -15.51
C ALA A 27 2.87 -9.82 -16.00
N LYS A 28 2.42 -8.94 -16.90
CA LYS A 28 3.21 -7.75 -17.27
C LYS A 28 3.43 -6.91 -16.01
N ARG A 29 4.68 -6.51 -15.75
CA ARG A 29 5.01 -5.56 -14.68
C ARG A 29 4.30 -4.23 -14.94
N ARG A 30 3.65 -3.69 -13.91
CA ARG A 30 2.92 -2.42 -13.97
C ARG A 30 3.43 -1.45 -12.91
N GLY A 31 3.33 -0.15 -13.18
CA GLY A 31 3.78 0.90 -12.29
C GLY A 31 4.52 2.03 -12.97
N PHE A 32 4.91 3.04 -12.20
CA PHE A 32 5.50 4.28 -12.71
C PHE A 32 6.99 4.17 -13.05
N PHE A 33 7.65 3.09 -12.69
CA PHE A 33 9.10 2.98 -12.80
C PHE A 33 9.55 1.98 -13.85
N SER A 34 10.70 2.23 -14.47
CA SER A 34 11.42 1.30 -15.32
C SER A 34 12.70 0.82 -14.61
N GLY A 35 13.26 -0.31 -15.06
CA GLY A 35 14.46 -0.90 -14.46
C GLY A 35 14.18 -2.11 -13.56
N HIS A 36 15.12 -3.06 -13.51
CA HIS A 36 14.92 -4.37 -12.87
C HIS A 36 15.34 -4.42 -11.39
N HIS A 37 16.22 -3.51 -10.97
CA HIS A 37 16.74 -3.46 -9.60
C HIS A 37 16.30 -2.18 -8.92
N ILE A 38 15.76 -2.27 -7.69
CA ILE A 38 15.10 -1.14 -7.02
C ILE A 38 16.01 0.08 -6.85
N ASP A 39 17.28 -0.14 -6.52
CA ASP A 39 18.31 0.91 -6.37
C ASP A 39 18.57 1.74 -7.65
N LEU A 40 18.16 1.25 -8.81
CA LEU A 40 18.49 1.82 -10.12
C LEU A 40 17.22 2.06 -10.96
N MET A 41 16.06 2.14 -10.31
CA MET A 41 14.83 2.40 -11.03
C MET A 41 14.74 3.86 -11.47
N GLU A 42 14.06 4.10 -12.57
CA GLU A 42 13.82 5.42 -13.13
C GLU A 42 12.33 5.66 -13.33
N LEU A 43 11.86 6.84 -12.98
CA LEU A 43 10.48 7.26 -13.20
C LEU A 43 10.20 7.40 -14.70
N ASN A 44 9.14 6.74 -15.18
CA ASN A 44 8.63 6.94 -16.54
C ASN A 44 7.95 8.29 -16.65
N THR A 45 8.50 9.16 -17.50
CA THR A 45 7.98 10.51 -17.75
C THR A 45 7.16 10.62 -19.03
N ASP A 46 6.84 9.49 -19.67
CA ASP A 46 6.01 9.46 -20.87
C ASP A 46 4.59 9.95 -20.60
N SER A 47 3.92 10.44 -21.64
CA SER A 47 2.56 10.97 -21.57
C SER A 47 1.49 9.96 -21.14
N ASN A 48 1.83 8.67 -21.10
CA ASN A 48 0.95 7.61 -20.59
C ASN A 48 1.00 7.46 -19.07
N PHE A 49 1.98 8.08 -18.41
CA PHE A 49 2.19 8.03 -16.97
C PHE A 49 1.92 9.38 -16.31
N ILE A 50 2.37 10.46 -16.92
CA ILE A 50 2.24 11.82 -16.38
C ILE A 50 1.71 12.77 -17.44
N ARG A 51 1.10 13.89 -17.04
CA ARG A 51 0.69 14.93 -17.99
C ARG A 51 1.92 15.61 -18.60
N PHE A 52 2.82 16.09 -17.73
CA PHE A 52 4.09 16.69 -18.10
C PHE A 52 5.03 16.76 -16.89
N SER A 53 6.29 17.08 -17.14
CA SER A 53 7.31 17.33 -16.13
C SER A 53 8.10 18.59 -16.45
N GLY A 54 8.80 19.13 -15.47
CA GLY A 54 9.70 20.25 -15.65
C GLY A 54 10.65 20.40 -14.47
N THR A 55 11.28 21.56 -14.38
CA THR A 55 12.16 21.92 -13.27
C THR A 55 11.79 23.28 -12.71
N THR A 56 11.96 23.44 -11.40
CA THR A 56 11.84 24.72 -10.69
C THR A 56 13.05 24.90 -9.76
N THR A 57 13.10 25.99 -9.01
CA THR A 57 14.21 26.29 -8.11
C THR A 57 13.73 26.38 -6.66
N LEU A 58 14.53 25.85 -5.71
CA LEU A 58 14.14 25.80 -4.30
C LEU A 58 13.91 27.18 -3.67
N ASP A 59 14.57 28.24 -4.16
CA ASP A 59 14.38 29.60 -3.64
C ASP A 59 12.96 30.15 -3.86
N LYS A 60 12.21 29.58 -4.80
CA LYS A 60 10.78 29.89 -5.03
C LYS A 60 9.86 29.31 -3.96
N PHE A 61 10.38 28.49 -3.04
CA PHE A 61 9.63 27.85 -1.97
C PHE A 61 9.82 28.68 -0.70
N ASP A 62 8.88 29.56 -0.42
CA ASP A 62 9.01 30.63 0.58
C ASP A 62 8.19 30.38 1.86
N GLY A 63 7.66 29.17 2.03
CA GLY A 63 6.75 28.85 3.14
C GLY A 63 5.32 29.34 2.94
N THR A 64 4.98 29.94 1.79
CA THR A 64 3.60 30.31 1.43
C THR A 64 2.90 29.18 0.67
N LYS A 65 1.63 29.39 0.31
CA LYS A 65 0.88 28.47 -0.55
C LYS A 65 1.02 28.81 -2.04
N GLU A 66 1.81 29.80 -2.42
CA GLU A 66 1.93 30.24 -3.81
C GLU A 66 3.22 29.69 -4.43
N TRP A 67 3.12 29.06 -5.59
CA TRP A 67 4.26 28.67 -6.41
C TRP A 67 4.35 29.59 -7.63
N ASP A 68 5.47 30.31 -7.74
CA ASP A 68 5.80 31.13 -8.90
C ASP A 68 6.36 30.27 -10.04
N ILE A 69 5.53 30.02 -11.04
CA ILE A 69 5.88 29.17 -12.20
C ILE A 69 6.52 29.96 -13.34
N THR A 70 6.91 31.22 -13.12
CA THR A 70 7.59 32.04 -14.13
C THR A 70 8.85 31.33 -14.62
N GLY A 71 8.84 30.94 -15.91
CA GLY A 71 9.94 30.23 -16.56
C GLY A 71 9.98 28.71 -16.32
N ASP A 72 9.12 28.17 -15.46
CA ASP A 72 9.13 26.74 -15.09
C ASP A 72 8.16 25.90 -15.93
N ILE A 73 7.02 26.49 -16.32
CA ILE A 73 5.97 25.83 -17.11
C ILE A 73 5.80 26.56 -18.44
N SER A 74 5.84 25.82 -19.55
CA SER A 74 5.58 26.37 -20.88
C SER A 74 4.11 26.83 -21.01
N PRO A 75 3.80 27.82 -21.89
CA PRO A 75 2.42 28.23 -22.12
C PRO A 75 1.48 27.08 -22.53
N GLU A 76 1.99 26.11 -23.29
CA GLU A 76 1.24 24.90 -23.70
C GLU A 76 0.89 24.03 -22.49
N ASN A 77 1.87 23.70 -21.65
CA ASN A 77 1.64 22.91 -20.44
C ASN A 77 0.70 23.63 -19.46
N PHE A 78 0.84 24.95 -19.33
CA PHE A 78 -0.04 25.76 -18.49
C PHE A 78 -1.49 25.70 -18.96
N LEU A 79 -1.76 25.63 -20.27
CA LEU A 79 -3.11 25.44 -20.80
C LEU A 79 -3.67 24.05 -20.50
N THR A 80 -2.84 23.01 -20.49
CA THR A 80 -3.28 21.63 -20.18
C THR A 80 -3.51 21.36 -18.69
N LEU A 81 -2.87 22.14 -17.82
CA LEU A 81 -3.03 22.02 -16.37
C LEU A 81 -4.50 22.23 -15.98
N GLN A 82 -5.03 21.38 -15.11
CA GLN A 82 -6.38 21.51 -14.58
C GLN A 82 -6.32 21.83 -13.09
N ASP A 83 -7.37 22.45 -12.56
CA ASP A 83 -7.51 22.57 -11.12
C ASP A 83 -7.57 21.16 -10.49
N ASP A 84 -7.01 21.05 -9.29
CA ASP A 84 -6.83 19.82 -8.53
C ASP A 84 -5.87 18.78 -9.15
N ASP A 85 -5.15 19.11 -10.22
CA ASP A 85 -4.05 18.25 -10.71
C ASP A 85 -3.00 18.10 -9.60
N VAL A 86 -2.37 16.92 -9.54
CA VAL A 86 -1.41 16.61 -8.49
C VAL A 86 0.00 16.85 -9.00
N VAL A 87 0.77 17.70 -8.32
CA VAL A 87 2.19 17.92 -8.61
C VAL A 87 3.07 17.26 -7.55
N LEU A 88 4.09 16.54 -8.00
CA LEU A 88 5.12 15.92 -7.17
C LEU A 88 6.44 16.66 -7.33
N PHE A 89 7.02 17.13 -6.24
CA PHE A 89 8.37 17.71 -6.22
C PHE A 89 9.37 16.75 -5.61
N LYS A 90 10.55 16.66 -6.23
CA LYS A 90 11.72 16.00 -5.64
C LYS A 90 12.59 17.04 -4.95
N ILE A 91 12.44 17.19 -3.64
CA ILE A 91 13.08 18.25 -2.85
C ILE A 91 14.52 17.85 -2.53
N ASN A 92 15.51 18.57 -3.05
CA ASN A 92 16.91 18.34 -2.71
C ASN A 92 17.32 19.05 -1.39
N ASN A 93 18.43 18.62 -0.78
CA ASN A 93 19.07 19.34 0.31
C ASN A 93 19.66 20.67 -0.19
N ASP A 94 19.52 21.72 0.61
CA ASP A 94 19.93 23.08 0.33
C ASP A 94 21.45 23.31 0.30
N PHE A 95 22.24 22.34 0.79
CA PHE A 95 23.71 22.39 0.81
C PHE A 95 24.39 21.57 -0.30
N ILE A 96 23.64 20.81 -1.11
CA ILE A 96 24.20 19.92 -2.13
C ILE A 96 23.71 20.35 -3.52
N SER A 97 24.66 20.64 -4.42
CA SER A 97 24.39 21.05 -5.81
C SER A 97 23.51 20.04 -6.57
N ASN A 98 22.54 20.51 -7.36
CA ASN A 98 21.76 19.78 -8.38
C ASN A 98 22.01 18.26 -8.44
N VAL A 99 21.42 17.53 -7.50
CA VAL A 99 21.81 16.13 -7.23
C VAL A 99 21.17 15.13 -8.17
N ASP A 100 20.10 15.47 -8.88
CA ASP A 100 19.37 14.49 -9.68
C ASP A 100 19.17 14.89 -11.14
N THR A 101 19.37 13.90 -12.02
CA THR A 101 18.68 13.86 -13.30
C THR A 101 17.19 13.63 -13.03
N PRO A 102 16.26 14.26 -13.78
CA PRO A 102 14.85 14.24 -13.45
C PRO A 102 14.33 12.85 -13.03
N ALA A 103 14.52 11.81 -13.86
CA ALA A 103 13.92 10.50 -13.66
C ALA A 103 14.57 9.58 -12.60
N SER A 104 15.79 9.85 -12.13
CA SER A 104 16.54 8.94 -11.24
C SER A 104 15.87 8.74 -9.87
N THR A 105 16.03 7.56 -9.25
CA THR A 105 15.63 7.29 -7.85
C THR A 105 16.80 6.89 -6.96
N VAL A 106 18.04 7.19 -7.37
CA VAL A 106 19.25 6.76 -6.65
C VAL A 106 19.45 7.55 -5.34
N ASN A 107 18.98 8.79 -5.32
CA ASN A 107 19.29 9.76 -4.29
C ASN A 107 18.17 9.81 -3.23
N PRO A 108 18.47 9.63 -1.93
CA PRO A 108 17.46 9.60 -0.88
C PRO A 108 16.95 11.00 -0.54
N ILE A 109 16.05 11.51 -1.37
CA ILE A 109 15.47 12.85 -1.23
C ILE A 109 13.97 12.82 -0.97
N PRO A 110 13.40 13.84 -0.32
CA PRO A 110 11.96 13.93 -0.14
C PRO A 110 11.16 14.04 -1.44
N TYR A 111 10.08 13.27 -1.53
CA TYR A 111 9.09 13.35 -2.60
C TYR A 111 7.78 13.87 -2.01
N LEU A 112 7.36 15.08 -2.41
CA LEU A 112 6.20 15.77 -1.83
C LEU A 112 5.11 16.02 -2.86
N PHE A 113 3.88 15.61 -2.54
CA PHE A 113 2.69 15.77 -3.39
C PHE A 113 1.86 16.99 -2.94
N TYR A 114 1.40 17.76 -3.92
CA TYR A 114 0.52 18.91 -3.73
C TYR A 114 -0.60 18.88 -4.77
N SER A 115 -1.76 19.44 -4.44
CA SER A 115 -2.78 19.77 -5.43
C SER A 115 -2.62 21.25 -5.82
N VAL A 116 -2.86 21.52 -7.11
CA VAL A 116 -2.71 22.83 -7.72
C VAL A 116 -4.06 23.46 -8.05
N LYS A 117 -4.16 24.78 -7.89
CA LYS A 117 -5.25 25.60 -8.42
C LYS A 117 -4.70 26.78 -9.19
N LYS A 118 -5.25 27.06 -10.36
CA LYS A 118 -4.90 28.24 -11.14
C LYS A 118 -5.41 29.52 -10.48
N GLN A 119 -4.62 30.59 -10.51
CA GLN A 119 -5.05 31.91 -10.05
C GLN A 119 -4.86 33.01 -11.10
N GLY A 120 -5.92 33.80 -11.30
CA GLY A 120 -5.86 35.16 -11.84
C GLY A 120 -5.05 35.36 -13.12
N ALA A 121 -4.39 36.53 -13.24
CA ALA A 121 -3.72 37.01 -14.44
C ALA A 121 -2.18 37.13 -14.29
N LEU A 122 -1.54 36.20 -13.56
CA LEU A 122 -0.08 36.06 -13.47
C LEU A 122 0.28 34.55 -13.43
N PRO A 123 1.52 34.15 -13.78
CA PRO A 123 1.96 32.76 -13.73
C PRO A 123 2.22 32.31 -12.28
N LYS A 124 1.16 32.28 -11.46
CA LYS A 124 1.18 31.78 -10.10
C LYS A 124 0.15 30.66 -9.94
N ILE A 125 0.55 29.62 -9.24
CA ILE A 125 -0.31 28.50 -8.87
C ILE A 125 -0.49 28.51 -7.35
N LEU A 126 -1.73 28.36 -6.89
CA LEU A 126 -2.03 28.14 -5.48
C LEU A 126 -1.94 26.64 -5.18
N MET A 127 -1.21 26.30 -4.13
CA MET A 127 -1.08 24.96 -3.59
C MET A 127 -2.11 24.70 -2.50
N ASP A 128 -2.48 23.44 -2.29
CA ASP A 128 -3.41 23.03 -1.25
C ASP A 128 -2.94 23.37 0.18
N ARG A 129 -1.62 23.43 0.39
CA ARG A 129 -0.95 23.69 1.67
C ARG A 129 0.33 24.50 1.50
N PHE A 130 0.93 24.90 2.63
CA PHE A 130 2.20 25.63 2.64
C PHE A 130 3.33 24.80 2.02
N LEU A 131 4.08 25.43 1.12
CA LEU A 131 5.32 24.90 0.57
C LEU A 131 6.40 24.86 1.65
N PRO A 132 7.44 24.02 1.48
CA PRO A 132 8.65 24.09 2.28
C PRO A 132 9.25 25.49 2.33
N PHE A 133 9.96 25.81 3.41
CA PHE A 133 10.57 27.13 3.62
C PHE A 133 12.05 27.11 3.25
N TYR A 134 12.40 27.57 2.05
CA TYR A 134 13.77 27.65 1.51
C TYR A 134 14.20 29.06 1.08
N SER A 135 13.40 30.10 1.34
CA SER A 135 13.71 31.48 0.95
C SER A 135 14.89 32.11 1.71
N TYR A 136 15.46 31.41 2.70
CA TYR A 136 16.74 31.78 3.31
C TYR A 136 17.94 31.50 2.39
N LEU A 137 17.75 30.71 1.33
CA LEU A 137 18.78 30.47 0.34
C LEU A 137 18.97 31.70 -0.55
N PRO A 138 20.23 32.08 -0.86
CA PRO A 138 20.47 33.13 -1.84
C PRO A 138 19.81 32.79 -3.18
N THR A 139 19.20 33.78 -3.83
CA THR A 139 18.62 33.62 -5.19
C THR A 139 19.68 33.21 -6.23
N SER A 140 20.96 33.49 -5.99
CA SER A 140 22.07 33.07 -6.84
C SER A 140 22.48 31.60 -6.68
N THR A 141 22.00 30.90 -5.63
CA THR A 141 22.35 29.49 -5.37
C THR A 141 21.46 28.50 -6.13
N GLY A 142 20.30 28.93 -6.65
CA GLY A 142 19.51 28.29 -7.71
C GLY A 142 19.48 26.76 -7.75
N VAL A 143 19.24 26.08 -6.61
CA VAL A 143 19.16 24.61 -6.57
C VAL A 143 17.94 24.19 -7.38
N THR A 144 18.19 23.54 -8.51
CA THR A 144 17.17 23.12 -9.46
C THR A 144 16.60 21.78 -9.01
N ILE A 145 15.28 21.70 -8.92
CA ILE A 145 14.54 20.50 -8.54
C ILE A 145 13.52 20.11 -9.63
N PRO A 146 13.36 18.82 -9.94
CA PRO A 146 12.36 18.37 -10.89
C PRO A 146 10.97 18.29 -10.26
N PHE A 147 9.95 18.47 -11.09
CA PHE A 147 8.56 18.26 -10.74
C PHE A 147 7.80 17.45 -11.80
N TYR A 148 6.75 16.75 -11.37
CA TYR A 148 5.90 15.89 -12.21
C TYR A 148 4.43 16.21 -11.97
N VAL A 149 3.66 16.34 -13.04
CA VAL A 149 2.22 16.63 -12.94
C VAL A 149 1.40 15.42 -13.35
N PHE A 150 0.52 14.99 -12.46
CA PHE A 150 -0.41 13.87 -12.60
C PHE A 150 -1.85 14.42 -12.74
N PRO A 151 -2.75 13.66 -13.39
CA PRO A 151 -4.15 14.06 -13.51
C PRO A 151 -4.84 14.13 -12.14
N ASN A 152 -5.75 15.10 -12.00
CA ASN A 152 -6.66 15.21 -10.86
C ASN A 152 -7.59 13.99 -10.73
N LYS A 153 -8.27 13.90 -9.58
CA LYS A 153 -9.15 12.77 -9.24
C LYS A 153 -10.27 12.51 -10.27
N ASP A 154 -10.80 13.58 -10.90
CA ASP A 154 -11.94 13.48 -11.81
C ASP A 154 -11.51 13.07 -13.23
N ALA A 155 -10.28 13.45 -13.62
CA ALA A 155 -9.67 13.10 -14.90
C ALA A 155 -8.87 11.79 -14.84
N PHE A 156 -8.55 11.28 -13.65
CA PHE A 156 -7.68 10.12 -13.42
C PHE A 156 -8.07 8.90 -14.25
N LEU A 157 -9.32 8.44 -14.14
CA LEU A 157 -9.80 7.25 -14.85
C LEU A 157 -9.76 7.44 -16.37
N ASN A 158 -10.12 8.62 -16.87
CA ASN A 158 -10.07 8.92 -18.29
C ASN A 158 -8.64 9.00 -18.82
N PHE A 159 -7.69 9.44 -17.99
CA PHE A 159 -6.29 9.56 -18.38
C PHE A 159 -5.62 8.19 -18.49
N TYR A 160 -5.78 7.32 -17.49
CA TYR A 160 -5.13 6.01 -17.46
C TYR A 160 -5.95 4.89 -18.12
N SER A 161 -7.25 5.10 -18.31
CA SER A 161 -8.21 4.11 -18.83
C SER A 161 -9.17 4.69 -19.89
N PRO A 162 -8.70 5.45 -20.90
CA PRO A 162 -9.55 6.24 -21.82
C PRO A 162 -10.55 5.41 -22.64
N THR A 163 -10.32 4.11 -22.82
CA THR A 163 -11.08 3.26 -23.77
C THR A 163 -11.85 2.12 -23.12
N GLY A 164 -11.88 2.01 -21.80
CA GLY A 164 -12.54 0.89 -21.11
C GLY A 164 -14.01 1.12 -20.71
N GLN A 165 -14.62 2.23 -21.10
CA GLN A 165 -15.96 2.60 -20.63
C GLN A 165 -17.12 1.81 -21.27
N THR A 166 -16.88 1.07 -22.35
CA THR A 166 -17.93 0.32 -23.04
C THR A 166 -17.53 -1.13 -23.27
N ILE A 167 -18.20 -2.05 -22.55
CA ILE A 167 -18.35 -3.41 -23.05
C ILE A 167 -19.37 -3.30 -24.18
N SER A 168 -18.96 -3.54 -25.43
CA SER A 168 -19.91 -3.59 -26.54
C SER A 168 -20.70 -4.90 -26.46
N TRP A 169 -21.89 -4.82 -25.86
CA TRP A 169 -22.85 -5.91 -25.81
C TRP A 169 -23.73 -5.87 -27.06
N ASN A 170 -23.69 -6.94 -27.85
CA ASN A 170 -24.66 -7.11 -28.92
C ASN A 170 -25.97 -7.65 -28.33
N SER A 171 -26.97 -6.78 -28.22
CA SER A 171 -28.29 -7.11 -27.68
C SER A 171 -29.03 -8.21 -28.46
N GLU A 172 -28.60 -8.49 -29.70
CA GLU A 172 -29.24 -9.50 -30.56
C GLU A 172 -28.57 -10.88 -30.49
N THR A 173 -27.28 -10.96 -30.14
CA THR A 173 -26.54 -12.25 -30.14
C THR A 173 -26.13 -12.72 -28.74
N LEU A 174 -26.29 -11.90 -27.69
CA LEU A 174 -25.74 -12.16 -26.34
C LEU A 174 -24.22 -12.43 -26.33
N GLU A 175 -23.54 -12.16 -27.43
CA GLU A 175 -22.09 -12.33 -27.56
C GLU A 175 -21.40 -11.08 -27.03
N PHE A 176 -20.42 -11.32 -26.16
CA PHE A 176 -19.48 -10.30 -25.74
C PHE A 176 -18.43 -10.16 -26.85
N TYR A 177 -18.40 -9.01 -27.51
CA TYR A 177 -17.27 -8.67 -28.38
C TYR A 177 -16.23 -7.96 -27.53
N GLU A 178 -15.00 -8.47 -27.55
CA GLU A 178 -13.86 -7.64 -27.13
C GLU A 178 -13.74 -6.50 -28.14
N GLU A 179 -13.84 -5.25 -27.68
CA GLU A 179 -13.42 -4.13 -28.52
C GLU A 179 -11.94 -4.32 -28.87
N CYS A 180 -11.60 -4.42 -30.15
CA CYS A 180 -10.25 -4.58 -30.68
C CYS A 180 -9.37 -3.32 -30.49
N ILE A 181 -9.38 -2.72 -29.29
CA ILE A 181 -8.60 -1.52 -28.98
C ILE A 181 -7.44 -1.92 -28.06
N ASP A 182 -6.24 -1.54 -28.47
CA ASP A 182 -4.96 -2.02 -27.91
C ASP A 182 -4.41 -1.15 -26.76
N ASN A 183 -5.27 -0.42 -26.05
CA ASN A 183 -4.80 0.48 -25.00
C ASN A 183 -4.68 -0.30 -23.67
N ASP A 184 -3.44 -0.64 -23.33
CA ASP A 184 -3.07 -1.31 -22.09
C ASP A 184 -2.91 -0.30 -20.93
N VAL A 185 -3.48 -0.61 -19.76
CA VAL A 185 -3.40 0.26 -18.57
C VAL A 185 -2.13 -0.05 -17.78
N ASN A 186 -1.21 0.89 -17.67
CA ASN A 186 0.14 0.61 -17.14
C ASN A 186 0.30 0.70 -15.62
N ILE A 187 -0.73 1.11 -14.87
CA ILE A 187 -0.62 1.41 -13.44
C ILE A 187 -1.64 0.65 -12.60
N TRP A 188 -1.35 0.53 -11.30
CA TRP A 188 -2.31 0.10 -10.27
C TRP A 188 -2.85 1.29 -9.51
N ASN A 189 -4.04 1.11 -8.96
CA ASN A 189 -4.71 2.12 -8.14
C ASN A 189 -4.37 1.90 -6.67
N MET A 190 -4.41 2.97 -5.89
CA MET A 190 -4.24 2.93 -4.44
C MET A 190 -5.27 3.82 -3.79
N ASN A 191 -5.96 3.32 -2.77
CA ASN A 191 -6.83 4.10 -1.91
C ASN A 191 -6.42 3.86 -0.45
N THR A 192 -6.37 4.91 0.36
CA THR A 192 -6.04 4.79 1.79
C THR A 192 -7.23 5.22 2.64
N PRO A 193 -8.27 4.37 2.79
CA PRO A 193 -9.37 4.68 3.69
C PRO A 193 -8.92 4.78 5.15
N HIS A 194 -9.61 5.63 5.89
CA HIS A 194 -9.44 5.85 7.33
C HIS A 194 -10.80 5.75 8.02
N CYS A 195 -10.85 5.06 9.15
CA CYS A 195 -12.07 4.90 9.97
C CYS A 195 -12.02 5.67 11.29
N GLU A 196 -10.86 6.24 11.63
CA GLU A 196 -10.73 7.17 12.74
C GLU A 196 -10.05 8.47 12.29
N THR A 197 -10.33 9.53 13.02
CA THR A 197 -9.72 10.85 12.79
C THR A 197 -8.29 10.86 13.29
N MET A 198 -7.39 11.37 12.46
CA MET A 198 -5.97 11.35 12.77
C MET A 198 -5.60 12.38 13.84
N ILE A 199 -4.57 12.07 14.64
CA ILE A 199 -4.15 12.88 15.78
C ILE A 199 -3.68 14.29 15.34
N GLY A 200 -3.98 15.31 16.15
CA GLY A 200 -3.68 16.71 15.81
C GLY A 200 -4.75 17.38 14.96
N THR A 201 -5.88 16.72 14.73
CA THR A 201 -7.04 17.33 14.07
C THR A 201 -7.83 18.16 15.08
N THR A 202 -7.75 19.49 14.96
CA THR A 202 -8.46 20.44 15.86
C THR A 202 -9.46 21.29 15.07
N GLY A 203 -10.70 21.45 15.55
CA GLY A 203 -11.74 22.30 14.93
C GLY A 203 -13.10 21.60 14.75
N CYS A 204 -14.13 22.34 14.33
CA CYS A 204 -15.53 21.89 14.38
C CYS A 204 -16.01 21.02 13.20
N THR A 205 -15.21 20.82 12.13
CA THR A 205 -15.66 20.16 10.87
C THR A 205 -14.64 19.16 10.29
N ASN A 206 -13.66 18.72 11.06
CA ASN A 206 -12.54 17.90 10.57
C ASN A 206 -12.64 16.47 11.13
N ASN A 207 -13.57 15.66 10.60
CA ASN A 207 -13.66 14.23 10.92
C ASN A 207 -13.16 13.39 9.73
N HIS A 208 -12.79 12.14 9.98
CA HIS A 208 -12.38 11.16 8.97
C HIS A 208 -13.42 10.95 7.86
N GLU A 209 -14.70 11.24 8.12
CA GLU A 209 -15.76 11.26 7.11
C GLU A 209 -15.50 12.22 5.94
N ASN A 210 -14.64 13.23 6.14
CA ASN A 210 -14.24 14.18 5.11
C ASN A 210 -12.90 13.82 4.45
N TYR A 211 -12.28 12.70 4.83
CA TYR A 211 -11.06 12.22 4.20
C TYR A 211 -11.39 11.59 2.84
N GLY A 212 -10.43 11.69 1.93
CA GLY A 212 -10.46 10.97 0.66
C GLY A 212 -10.62 9.47 0.92
N SER A 213 -11.30 8.81 0.01
CA SER A 213 -11.56 7.37 0.10
C SER A 213 -12.42 6.91 1.29
N TYR A 214 -13.12 7.81 2.00
CA TYR A 214 -14.07 7.43 3.05
C TYR A 214 -15.10 6.39 2.57
N ASP A 215 -15.56 6.51 1.32
CA ASP A 215 -16.51 5.56 0.71
C ASP A 215 -15.98 4.12 0.63
N TYR A 216 -14.65 3.92 0.73
CA TYR A 216 -14.00 2.60 0.72
C TYR A 216 -13.79 2.00 2.12
N THR A 217 -14.25 2.65 3.20
CA THR A 217 -14.23 2.11 4.56
C THR A 217 -15.03 0.79 4.69
N SER A 218 -16.03 0.58 3.84
CA SER A 218 -16.77 -0.69 3.75
C SER A 218 -15.89 -1.89 3.40
N ILE A 219 -14.85 -1.70 2.56
CA ILE A 219 -13.89 -2.76 2.22
C ILE A 219 -13.00 -3.07 3.43
N MET A 220 -12.65 -2.06 4.22
CA MET A 220 -11.91 -2.28 5.48
C MET A 220 -12.71 -3.19 6.41
N GLN A 221 -13.99 -2.89 6.63
CA GLN A 221 -14.89 -3.72 7.44
C GLN A 221 -15.05 -5.13 6.89
N TYR A 222 -15.20 -5.27 5.56
CA TYR A 222 -15.28 -6.59 4.91
C TYR A 222 -14.03 -7.46 5.14
N LEU A 223 -12.87 -6.84 5.36
CA LEU A 223 -11.60 -7.51 5.61
C LEU A 223 -11.21 -7.51 7.10
N ASP A 224 -12.18 -7.36 8.00
CA ASP A 224 -12.02 -7.33 9.47
C ASP A 224 -11.09 -6.20 9.99
N TYR A 225 -11.07 -5.06 9.31
CA TYR A 225 -10.49 -3.80 9.81
C TYR A 225 -11.60 -2.83 10.24
N CYS A 226 -11.22 -1.78 10.97
CA CYS A 226 -12.15 -0.73 11.40
C CYS A 226 -13.33 -1.17 12.27
N GLU A 227 -13.32 -2.38 12.81
CA GLU A 227 -14.36 -2.81 13.74
C GLU A 227 -14.01 -2.37 15.16
N PRO A 228 -14.77 -1.43 15.76
CA PRO A 228 -14.69 -1.18 17.19
C PRO A 228 -15.38 -2.34 17.91
N CYS A 229 -14.71 -3.48 18.09
CA CYS A 229 -15.16 -4.60 18.94
C CYS A 229 -16.69 -4.77 19.04
N LEU A 230 -17.36 -4.97 17.90
CA LEU A 230 -18.82 -5.07 17.84
C LEU A 230 -19.26 -6.51 18.07
N THR A 231 -19.12 -7.00 19.30
CA THR A 231 -20.00 -8.08 19.77
C THR A 231 -20.37 -7.86 21.22
N ASP A 232 -21.68 -7.93 21.50
CA ASP A 232 -22.28 -8.07 22.84
C ASP A 232 -21.79 -9.31 23.62
N ALA A 233 -20.83 -10.07 23.07
CA ALA A 233 -20.04 -11.07 23.77
C ALA A 233 -18.70 -10.46 24.19
N LEU A 234 -18.70 -9.82 25.35
CA LEU A 234 -17.51 -9.53 26.14
C LEU A 234 -16.86 -10.84 26.60
N GLU A 235 -16.22 -11.58 25.69
CA GLU A 235 -15.37 -12.71 26.05
C GLU A 235 -14.05 -12.66 25.26
N GLU A 236 -13.01 -12.23 25.98
CA GLU A 236 -11.57 -12.53 25.81
C GLU A 236 -10.81 -12.16 24.53
N ASN A 237 -11.43 -11.93 23.37
CA ASN A 237 -10.68 -11.72 22.11
C ASN A 237 -10.54 -10.25 21.66
N CYS A 238 -11.23 -9.33 22.35
CA CYS A 238 -11.11 -7.88 22.17
C CYS A 238 -10.27 -7.21 23.25
N GLY A 239 -9.79 -7.98 24.22
CA GLY A 239 -8.76 -7.50 25.13
C GLY A 239 -7.54 -7.23 24.28
N ASP A 240 -7.23 -5.94 24.10
CA ASP A 240 -5.95 -5.42 23.67
C ASP A 240 -5.02 -6.54 23.18
N ASN A 241 -4.93 -6.77 21.87
CA ASN A 241 -3.70 -7.35 21.31
C ASN A 241 -2.56 -6.31 21.41
N LEU A 242 -2.47 -5.64 22.58
CA LEU A 242 -1.26 -5.09 23.14
C LEU A 242 -0.26 -6.23 23.04
N SER A 243 0.72 -6.06 22.16
CA SER A 243 2.02 -6.68 22.35
C SER A 243 2.70 -6.04 23.56
N ASN A 244 2.06 -6.10 24.74
CA ASN A 244 2.39 -5.52 26.04
C ASN A 244 2.86 -4.04 26.11
N TYR A 245 3.05 -3.33 24.99
CA TYR A 245 3.66 -1.99 24.95
C TYR A 245 3.24 -1.11 23.77
N TYR A 246 2.55 -1.66 22.75
CA TYR A 246 2.13 -0.91 21.56
C TYR A 246 0.65 -1.07 21.27
N TYR A 247 0.02 0.03 20.84
CA TYR A 247 -1.31 0.07 20.27
C TYR A 247 -1.21 0.33 18.77
N ASP A 248 -1.73 -0.62 17.99
CA ASP A 248 -1.90 -0.51 16.55
C ASP A 248 -3.39 -0.38 16.27
N ALA A 249 -3.85 0.83 15.96
CA ALA A 249 -5.26 1.16 15.87
C ALA A 249 -5.98 0.43 14.73
N LYS A 250 -5.24 -0.09 13.73
CA LYS A 250 -5.77 -0.67 12.48
C LYS A 250 -6.90 0.18 11.84
N ASP A 251 -6.78 1.49 12.03
CA ASP A 251 -7.74 2.53 11.68
C ASP A 251 -7.57 3.04 10.24
N LYS A 252 -6.51 2.60 9.57
CA LYS A 252 -6.13 2.97 8.20
C LYS A 252 -5.33 1.85 7.55
N VAL A 253 -5.57 1.63 6.26
CA VAL A 253 -4.80 0.71 5.42
C VAL A 253 -4.71 1.28 4.01
N SER A 254 -3.63 0.99 3.29
CA SER A 254 -3.59 1.27 1.84
C SER A 254 -4.02 0.04 1.06
N ILE A 255 -5.04 0.19 0.24
CA ILE A 255 -5.61 -0.84 -0.62
C ILE A 255 -5.07 -0.63 -2.03
N LEU A 256 -4.22 -1.53 -2.50
CA LEU A 256 -3.77 -1.58 -3.87
C LEU A 256 -4.69 -2.50 -4.66
N HIS A 257 -5.20 -2.01 -5.78
CA HIS A 257 -6.13 -2.77 -6.61
C HIS A 257 -6.01 -2.41 -8.08
N PHE A 258 -6.50 -3.32 -8.92
CA PHE A 258 -6.60 -3.11 -10.36
C PHE A 258 -8.07 -3.01 -10.77
N SER A 259 -8.69 -1.87 -10.48
CA SER A 259 -10.07 -1.55 -10.90
C SER A 259 -10.15 -0.72 -12.18
N ASN A 260 -9.05 -0.61 -12.92
CA ASN A 260 -9.03 0.20 -14.14
C ASN A 260 -9.89 -0.46 -15.22
N TYR A 261 -10.62 0.36 -15.96
CA TYR A 261 -11.49 -0.12 -17.03
C TYR A 261 -10.66 -0.76 -18.16
N ASN A 262 -10.64 -2.09 -18.19
CA ASN A 262 -10.03 -2.86 -19.26
C ASN A 262 -10.88 -4.10 -19.53
N THR A 263 -11.17 -4.36 -20.80
CA THR A 263 -11.88 -5.57 -21.24
C THR A 263 -11.01 -6.83 -21.18
N ARG A 264 -9.68 -6.68 -21.13
CA ARG A 264 -8.73 -7.80 -20.98
C ARG A 264 -8.72 -8.31 -19.55
N ASN A 265 -8.87 -9.62 -19.37
CA ASN A 265 -8.63 -10.27 -18.08
C ASN A 265 -7.12 -10.36 -17.77
N GLN A 266 -6.51 -9.21 -17.45
CA GLN A 266 -5.05 -9.08 -17.32
C GLN A 266 -4.44 -9.90 -16.18
N TYR A 267 -5.23 -10.15 -15.14
CA TYR A 267 -4.79 -10.85 -13.93
C TYR A 267 -5.39 -12.26 -13.79
N GLY A 268 -5.87 -12.85 -14.89
CA GLY A 268 -6.40 -14.21 -14.92
C GLY A 268 -7.56 -14.42 -13.94
N GLU A 269 -7.66 -15.60 -13.34
CA GLU A 269 -8.69 -15.86 -12.32
C GLU A 269 -8.27 -15.35 -10.95
N TYR A 270 -6.98 -15.53 -10.60
CA TYR A 270 -6.40 -15.13 -9.32
C TYR A 270 -4.91 -14.80 -9.47
N LEU A 271 -4.35 -14.10 -8.48
CA LEU A 271 -2.90 -13.91 -8.41
C LEU A 271 -2.26 -15.22 -7.95
N TYR A 272 -1.38 -15.79 -8.77
CA TYR A 272 -0.69 -17.04 -8.44
C TYR A 272 0.52 -16.74 -7.54
N VAL A 273 0.44 -17.17 -6.29
CA VAL A 273 1.53 -17.10 -5.31
C VAL A 273 1.96 -18.53 -4.98
N ASN A 274 3.25 -18.81 -5.15
CA ASN A 274 3.85 -20.04 -4.65
C ASN A 274 5.26 -19.72 -4.15
N ASN A 275 5.48 -19.97 -2.85
CA ASN A 275 6.71 -19.63 -2.15
C ASN A 275 7.76 -20.75 -2.19
N ASP A 276 7.38 -21.99 -2.51
CA ASP A 276 8.30 -23.12 -2.65
C ASP A 276 9.20 -22.99 -3.88
N GLU A 277 8.68 -22.37 -4.94
CA GLU A 277 9.42 -22.18 -6.19
C GLU A 277 10.21 -20.85 -6.25
N GLY A 278 10.02 -19.94 -5.27
CA GLY A 278 10.68 -18.62 -5.14
C GLY A 278 10.53 -17.65 -6.33
N LYS A 279 10.08 -18.13 -7.49
CA LYS A 279 9.95 -17.39 -8.75
C LYS A 279 8.55 -16.82 -8.96
N THR A 280 7.57 -17.37 -8.26
CA THR A 280 6.13 -17.05 -8.36
C THR A 280 5.66 -16.23 -7.16
N VAL A 281 6.57 -15.48 -6.54
CA VAL A 281 6.26 -14.56 -5.46
C VAL A 281 5.65 -13.28 -6.03
N PHE A 282 4.66 -12.73 -5.34
CA PHE A 282 4.21 -11.37 -5.56
C PHE A 282 5.33 -10.40 -5.12
N LYS A 283 5.59 -9.35 -5.90
CA LYS A 283 6.57 -8.31 -5.54
C LYS A 283 5.96 -6.93 -5.67
N LEU A 284 6.16 -6.14 -4.64
CA LEU A 284 5.80 -4.73 -4.55
C LEU A 284 7.06 -3.90 -4.41
N ASP A 285 7.37 -3.11 -5.42
CA ASP A 285 8.52 -2.20 -5.42
C ASP A 285 8.05 -0.78 -5.13
N ILE A 286 8.64 -0.14 -4.11
CA ILE A 286 8.44 1.27 -3.81
C ILE A 286 9.81 1.95 -3.91
N PRO A 287 10.23 2.44 -5.09
CA PRO A 287 11.60 2.92 -5.29
C PRO A 287 11.91 4.25 -4.58
N THR A 288 10.88 5.01 -4.20
CA THR A 288 11.02 6.35 -3.64
C THR A 288 10.94 6.39 -2.12
N ILE A 289 10.70 5.27 -1.44
CA ILE A 289 10.55 5.27 0.01
C ILE A 289 11.90 5.28 0.74
N MET A 290 12.03 6.16 1.71
CA MET A 290 13.07 6.13 2.72
C MET A 290 12.63 5.21 3.87
N TRP A 291 12.72 3.90 3.62
CA TRP A 291 12.37 2.86 4.58
C TRP A 291 13.48 2.66 5.61
N HIS A 292 13.18 2.87 6.90
CA HIS A 292 14.18 2.79 7.97
C HIS A 292 14.65 1.35 8.26
N GLY A 293 13.82 0.34 7.95
CA GLY A 293 14.18 -1.07 8.11
C GLY A 293 15.06 -1.64 7.00
N ARG A 294 15.41 -0.83 6.00
CA ARG A 294 16.33 -1.21 4.90
C ARG A 294 17.75 -1.37 5.43
N TRP A 295 18.51 -2.25 4.79
CA TRP A 295 19.92 -2.44 5.12
C TRP A 295 20.81 -1.36 4.52
N PHE A 296 21.63 -0.77 5.38
CA PHE A 296 22.65 0.20 5.03
C PHE A 296 23.97 -0.20 5.67
N SER A 297 25.05 0.35 5.16
CA SER A 297 26.39 0.17 5.74
C SER A 297 26.59 0.96 7.07
N GLY A 298 25.63 1.80 7.48
CA GLY A 298 25.63 2.53 8.76
C GLY A 298 24.46 3.53 8.93
N SER A 299 24.20 3.97 10.17
CA SER A 299 23.07 4.84 10.58
C SER A 299 23.02 6.25 10.00
N THR A 300 24.03 6.64 9.24
CA THR A 300 24.18 8.02 8.74
C THR A 300 24.46 8.05 7.25
N LEU A 301 24.57 6.88 6.63
CA LEU A 301 24.93 6.78 5.22
C LEU A 301 23.65 6.94 4.40
N GLY A 302 22.63 6.13 4.68
CA GLY A 302 21.38 6.17 3.91
C GLY A 302 21.66 6.12 2.41
N ASP A 303 22.67 5.34 2.00
CA ASP A 303 23.29 5.35 0.67
C ASP A 303 22.45 4.66 -0.42
N LYS A 304 21.24 4.25 -0.06
CA LYS A 304 20.30 3.50 -0.91
C LYS A 304 18.89 4.04 -0.71
N LEU A 305 18.06 4.00 -1.74
CA LEU A 305 16.64 4.37 -1.66
C LEU A 305 15.74 3.22 -2.10
N GLY A 306 14.51 3.23 -1.60
CA GLY A 306 13.44 2.33 -2.01
C GLY A 306 13.33 1.09 -1.12
N MET A 307 12.28 0.29 -1.30
CA MET A 307 12.13 -1.00 -0.64
C MET A 307 11.26 -1.94 -1.47
N ARG A 308 11.64 -3.23 -1.49
CA ARG A 308 10.82 -4.30 -2.08
C ARG A 308 10.13 -5.07 -0.97
N PHE A 309 8.86 -5.34 -1.16
CA PHE A 309 8.06 -6.24 -0.33
C PHE A 309 7.58 -7.42 -1.16
N VAL A 310 7.51 -8.60 -0.56
CA VAL A 310 7.16 -9.84 -1.25
C VAL A 310 6.11 -10.63 -0.48
N SER A 311 5.35 -11.45 -1.18
CA SER A 311 4.53 -12.48 -0.52
C SER A 311 5.44 -13.54 0.09
N GLN A 312 5.19 -13.96 1.33
CA GLN A 312 5.92 -15.05 1.99
C GLN A 312 5.00 -15.91 2.86
N GLY A 313 5.43 -17.16 3.13
CA GLY A 313 4.75 -18.09 4.03
C GLY A 313 3.65 -18.92 3.37
N ASP A 314 2.92 -19.68 4.18
CA ASP A 314 1.79 -20.47 3.70
C ASP A 314 0.53 -19.59 3.60
N ALA A 315 -0.45 -20.08 2.81
CA ALA A 315 -1.77 -19.49 2.74
C ALA A 315 -2.42 -19.38 4.14
N LYS A 316 -2.98 -18.22 4.46
CA LYS A 316 -3.73 -17.92 5.68
C LYS A 316 -5.15 -17.50 5.32
N TYR A 317 -6.05 -17.52 6.31
CA TYR A 317 -7.45 -17.12 6.13
C TYR A 317 -7.84 -16.08 7.17
N LEU A 318 -8.63 -15.07 6.77
CA LEU A 318 -9.09 -14.01 7.69
C LEU A 318 -9.95 -14.59 8.83
N ASN A 319 -10.84 -15.53 8.52
CA ASN A 319 -11.65 -16.21 9.54
C ASN A 319 -11.94 -17.66 9.15
N ASN A 320 -11.38 -18.61 9.89
CA ASN A 320 -11.52 -20.06 9.64
C ASN A 320 -12.95 -20.60 9.81
N THR A 321 -13.92 -19.79 10.28
CA THR A 321 -15.28 -20.24 10.62
C THR A 321 -16.39 -19.62 9.78
N SER A 322 -16.18 -18.45 9.17
CA SER A 322 -17.23 -17.73 8.43
C SER A 322 -16.79 -17.06 7.12
N GLN A 323 -15.48 -16.84 6.92
CA GLN A 323 -14.96 -16.21 5.71
C GLN A 323 -13.67 -16.91 5.27
N ASN A 324 -13.79 -17.82 4.31
CA ASN A 324 -12.65 -18.51 3.69
C ASN A 324 -11.91 -17.60 2.70
N ILE A 325 -11.60 -16.36 3.09
CA ILE A 325 -10.83 -15.42 2.27
C ILE A 325 -9.35 -15.70 2.50
N GLU A 326 -8.70 -16.26 1.49
CA GLU A 326 -7.27 -16.59 1.51
C GLU A 326 -6.38 -15.35 1.33
N PHE A 327 -5.30 -15.28 2.11
CA PHE A 327 -4.24 -14.28 1.95
C PHE A 327 -2.86 -14.86 2.25
N TYR A 328 -1.83 -14.20 1.71
CA TYR A 328 -0.43 -14.42 2.06
C TYR A 328 0.12 -13.19 2.77
N ASP A 329 1.06 -13.36 3.69
CA ASP A 329 1.71 -12.21 4.32
C ASP A 329 2.52 -11.43 3.27
N LEU A 330 2.38 -10.11 3.26
CA LEU A 330 3.29 -9.21 2.57
C LEU A 330 4.38 -8.81 3.55
N VAL A 331 5.62 -9.16 3.26
CA VAL A 331 6.78 -8.94 4.13
C VAL A 331 7.87 -8.17 3.41
N GLU A 332 8.83 -7.66 4.15
CA GLU A 332 10.06 -7.14 3.57
C GLU A 332 10.81 -8.21 2.78
N ASP A 333 11.35 -7.86 1.62
CA ASP A 333 12.25 -8.75 0.91
C ASP A 333 13.57 -8.87 1.66
N ALA A 334 13.91 -10.11 2.05
CA ALA A 334 15.12 -10.45 2.79
C ALA A 334 16.41 -9.97 2.10
N GLN A 335 16.38 -9.75 0.78
CA GLN A 335 17.53 -9.21 0.02
C GLN A 335 17.87 -7.75 0.38
N PHE A 336 16.94 -7.00 0.96
CA PHE A 336 17.07 -5.57 1.22
C PHE A 336 17.13 -5.21 2.72
N ILE A 337 17.15 -6.20 3.60
CA ILE A 337 17.27 -6.02 5.05
C ILE A 337 18.57 -6.64 5.57
N SER A 338 18.94 -6.33 6.82
CA SER A 338 20.14 -6.90 7.42
C SER A 338 20.05 -8.43 7.45
N PRO A 339 21.10 -9.17 7.07
CA PRO A 339 21.12 -10.63 7.15
C PRO A 339 20.88 -11.19 8.57
N ASP A 340 21.08 -10.38 9.60
CA ASP A 340 20.89 -10.75 11.02
C ASP A 340 19.46 -10.49 11.53
N ARG A 341 18.54 -10.05 10.67
CA ARG A 341 17.16 -9.70 11.03
C ARG A 341 16.15 -10.50 10.20
N GLU A 342 15.08 -10.92 10.86
CA GLU A 342 13.90 -11.47 10.20
C GLU A 342 13.06 -10.37 9.54
N PRO A 343 12.54 -10.60 8.31
CA PRO A 343 11.57 -9.71 7.68
C PRO A 343 10.36 -9.45 8.59
N ILE A 344 9.92 -8.19 8.64
CA ILE A 344 8.64 -7.88 9.29
C ILE A 344 7.49 -7.98 8.27
N ILE A 345 6.31 -8.35 8.78
CA ILE A 345 5.05 -8.30 8.03
C ILE A 345 4.59 -6.85 7.97
N VAL A 346 4.25 -6.41 6.75
CA VAL A 346 3.78 -5.05 6.49
C VAL A 346 2.37 -5.00 5.88
N GLY A 347 1.79 -6.15 5.57
CA GLY A 347 0.52 -6.23 4.86
C GLY A 347 0.10 -7.64 4.50
N LYS A 348 -0.87 -7.74 3.59
CA LYS A 348 -1.48 -8.99 3.11
C LYS A 348 -1.71 -8.93 1.60
N VAL A 349 -1.52 -10.05 0.92
CA VAL A 349 -1.82 -10.24 -0.51
C VAL A 349 -3.03 -11.17 -0.62
N PHE A 350 -4.16 -10.65 -1.11
CA PHE A 350 -5.38 -11.43 -1.34
C PHE A 350 -5.42 -11.88 -2.79
N THR A 351 -5.16 -13.16 -3.02
CA THR A 351 -4.95 -13.71 -4.36
C THR A 351 -6.23 -13.77 -5.17
N GLU A 352 -7.32 -14.27 -4.58
CA GLU A 352 -8.63 -14.37 -5.23
C GLU A 352 -9.30 -13.02 -5.43
N LEU A 353 -9.17 -12.12 -4.46
CA LEU A 353 -9.69 -10.75 -4.55
C LEU A 353 -8.84 -9.84 -5.46
N LYS A 354 -7.62 -10.26 -5.80
CA LYS A 354 -6.64 -9.49 -6.60
C LYS A 354 -6.34 -8.11 -6.02
N ILE A 355 -6.28 -8.03 -4.69
CA ILE A 355 -5.93 -6.81 -3.96
C ILE A 355 -4.75 -7.06 -3.03
N VAL A 356 -4.04 -5.99 -2.71
CA VAL A 356 -2.96 -5.99 -1.71
C VAL A 356 -3.29 -4.95 -0.67
N ILE A 357 -3.21 -5.34 0.59
CA ILE A 357 -3.43 -4.46 1.74
C ILE A 357 -2.08 -4.19 2.39
N ILE A 358 -1.74 -2.92 2.52
CA ILE A 358 -0.60 -2.47 3.33
C ILE A 358 -1.15 -1.96 4.64
N GLU A 359 -0.75 -2.61 5.73
CA GLU A 359 -1.25 -2.35 7.09
C GLU A 359 -0.20 -1.67 7.99
N HIS A 360 1.08 -1.69 7.61
CA HIS A 360 2.12 -1.05 8.41
C HIS A 360 1.91 0.48 8.46
N PRO A 361 1.65 1.07 9.63
CA PRO A 361 1.12 2.44 9.72
C PRO A 361 2.09 3.52 9.23
N GLU A 362 3.39 3.32 9.45
CA GLU A 362 4.43 4.21 8.90
C GLU A 362 4.57 4.08 7.38
N LEU A 363 4.36 2.89 6.82
CA LEU A 363 4.46 2.66 5.38
C LEU A 363 3.28 3.31 4.66
N VAL A 364 2.07 3.09 5.18
CA VAL A 364 0.83 3.78 4.75
C VAL A 364 1.04 5.30 4.74
N THR A 365 1.65 5.83 5.79
CA THR A 365 1.90 7.27 5.90
C THR A 365 2.97 7.76 4.93
N ALA A 366 4.06 7.03 4.73
CA ALA A 366 5.11 7.40 3.77
C ALA A 366 4.64 7.36 2.30
N MET A 367 3.57 6.61 2.01
CA MET A 367 2.93 6.59 0.68
C MET A 367 1.84 7.66 0.51
N SER A 368 1.41 8.33 1.59
CA SER A 368 0.31 9.28 1.51
C SER A 368 0.72 10.59 0.87
N TYR A 369 -0.13 11.11 -0.02
CA TYR A 369 0.05 12.41 -0.64
C TYR A 369 -0.08 13.56 0.36
N LYS A 370 -0.76 13.31 1.49
CA LYS A 370 -0.96 14.33 2.54
C LYS A 370 0.15 14.34 3.58
N ALA A 371 0.96 13.31 3.71
CA ALA A 371 1.87 13.17 4.85
C ALA A 371 3.05 14.17 4.89
N ASN A 372 3.34 14.84 3.77
CA ASN A 372 4.51 15.71 3.58
C ASN A 372 5.85 14.99 3.83
N ARG A 373 5.89 13.67 3.65
CA ARG A 373 7.11 12.87 3.77
C ARG A 373 6.96 11.55 3.01
N ASN A 374 8.08 11.02 2.54
CA ASN A 374 8.23 9.67 1.96
C ASN A 374 9.20 8.81 2.80
N TRP A 375 9.48 9.21 4.04
CA TRP A 375 10.30 8.46 4.98
C TRP A 375 9.47 7.93 6.14
N THR A 376 10.00 6.89 6.75
CA THR A 376 9.41 6.22 7.90
C THR A 376 10.22 6.50 9.15
N LEU A 377 9.55 6.51 10.29
CA LEU A 377 10.13 6.77 11.61
C LEU A 377 10.08 5.50 12.47
N PRO A 378 11.18 5.16 13.17
CA PRO A 378 11.21 4.02 14.08
C PRO A 378 10.24 4.18 15.25
N ASN A 379 9.86 3.07 15.89
CA ASN A 379 9.01 3.12 17.07
C ASN A 379 9.78 3.63 18.30
N LEU A 380 9.05 4.11 19.30
CA LEU A 380 9.58 4.31 20.65
C LEU A 380 9.46 3.02 21.45
N LYS A 381 10.41 2.71 22.33
CA LYS A 381 10.24 1.70 23.40
C LYS A 381 10.43 2.35 24.77
N GLY A 382 9.75 1.84 25.79
CA GLY A 382 9.77 2.45 27.11
C GLY A 382 9.16 1.59 28.20
N LYS A 383 9.16 2.11 29.42
CA LYS A 383 8.58 1.45 30.60
C LYS A 383 8.11 2.47 31.64
N LEU A 384 7.19 2.02 32.48
CA LEU A 384 6.81 2.77 33.68
C LEU A 384 7.93 2.71 34.73
N ILE A 385 8.26 3.86 35.29
CA ILE A 385 9.24 4.00 36.37
C ILE A 385 8.62 4.65 37.60
N SER A 386 9.31 4.53 38.74
CA SER A 386 8.97 5.32 39.92
C SER A 386 9.12 6.81 39.62
N PRO A 387 8.21 7.65 40.13
CA PRO A 387 8.20 9.08 39.82
C PRO A 387 9.47 9.76 40.32
N VAL A 388 10.15 10.49 39.43
CA VAL A 388 11.42 11.18 39.73
C VAL A 388 11.21 12.28 40.77
N GLY A 389 10.02 12.89 40.77
CA GLY A 389 9.62 13.93 41.71
C GLY A 389 9.15 13.44 43.09
N GLY A 390 9.36 12.16 43.43
CA GLY A 390 8.90 11.55 44.69
C GLY A 390 7.52 10.91 44.60
N ILE A 391 7.13 10.19 45.65
CA ILE A 391 5.90 9.37 45.69
C ILE A 391 4.66 10.23 45.36
N ASN A 392 3.80 9.73 44.46
CA ASN A 392 2.57 10.39 43.99
C ASN A 392 2.80 11.73 43.26
N ASN A 393 3.96 11.89 42.64
CA ASN A 393 4.27 13.04 41.80
C ASN A 393 4.65 12.60 40.38
N GLY A 394 4.01 11.55 39.89
CA GLY A 394 4.20 11.02 38.54
C GLY A 394 3.30 11.70 37.52
N VAL A 395 3.70 11.70 36.25
CA VAL A 395 2.88 12.21 35.14
C VAL A 395 1.63 11.37 34.91
N LEU A 396 1.73 10.04 35.11
CA LEU A 396 0.63 9.11 34.92
C LEU A 396 0.02 8.74 36.27
N ALA A 397 -1.14 9.33 36.55
CA ALA A 397 -1.90 9.03 37.76
C ALA A 397 -2.34 7.56 37.82
N ARG A 398 -2.64 7.08 39.03
CA ARG A 398 -3.19 5.73 39.25
C ARG A 398 -4.49 5.51 38.47
N ASN A 399 -4.69 4.29 37.98
CA ASN A 399 -5.86 3.86 37.20
C ASN A 399 -6.12 4.69 35.94
N LYS A 400 -5.06 5.20 35.31
CA LYS A 400 -5.10 5.90 34.03
C LYS A 400 -4.26 5.19 32.99
N ARG A 401 -4.60 5.42 31.73
CA ARG A 401 -3.85 5.00 30.55
C ARG A 401 -3.14 6.20 29.94
N MET A 402 -1.95 5.99 29.39
CA MET A 402 -1.22 6.99 28.61
C MET A 402 -0.87 6.44 27.24
N TYR A 403 -1.13 7.23 26.21
CA TYR A 403 -0.65 7.02 24.84
C TYR A 403 0.51 7.97 24.57
N ILE A 404 1.59 7.47 23.97
CA ILE A 404 2.79 8.24 23.64
C ILE A 404 3.23 7.95 22.21
N THR A 405 3.54 9.01 21.46
CA THR A 405 4.29 8.97 20.19
C THR A 405 5.19 10.19 20.08
N TYR A 406 5.85 10.40 18.94
CA TYR A 406 6.71 11.54 18.71
C TYR A 406 6.60 12.11 17.30
N LEU A 407 7.12 13.32 17.16
CA LEU A 407 7.36 13.95 15.87
C LEU A 407 8.74 14.60 15.85
N LEU A 408 9.32 14.65 14.66
CA LEU A 408 10.54 15.39 14.36
C LEU A 408 10.16 16.61 13.53
N ARG A 409 10.49 17.81 14.03
CA ARG A 409 10.13 19.07 13.37
C ARG A 409 11.38 19.83 12.92
N ALA A 410 11.36 20.31 11.68
CA ALA A 410 12.36 21.24 11.19
C ALA A 410 11.87 22.69 11.35
N LYS A 411 12.80 23.63 11.61
CA LYS A 411 12.50 25.06 11.68
C LYS A 411 12.51 25.74 10.30
N ASN A 412 13.13 25.11 9.32
CA ASN A 412 13.21 25.51 7.92
C ASN A 412 13.14 24.26 7.02
N GLY A 413 13.05 24.46 5.70
CA GLY A 413 12.82 23.37 4.74
C GLY A 413 11.44 22.75 4.94
N ILE A 414 11.38 21.43 5.12
CA ILE A 414 10.12 20.70 5.31
C ILE A 414 9.69 20.78 6.78
N THR A 415 8.85 21.74 7.11
CA THR A 415 8.52 22.09 8.51
C THR A 415 7.35 21.29 9.10
N ASN A 416 6.36 20.93 8.27
CA ASN A 416 5.14 20.24 8.70
C ASN A 416 5.09 18.83 8.10
N THR A 417 5.15 17.81 8.96
CA THR A 417 4.99 16.39 8.61
C THR A 417 4.07 15.69 9.62
N LEU A 418 3.64 14.48 9.28
CA LEU A 418 2.89 13.66 10.22
C LEU A 418 3.80 13.04 11.31
N PRO A 419 3.27 12.87 12.54
CA PRO A 419 4.00 12.21 13.62
C PRO A 419 4.21 10.73 13.31
N GLN A 420 4.98 10.05 14.15
CA GLN A 420 5.08 8.60 14.10
C GLN A 420 3.72 7.97 14.45
N GLN A 421 3.32 6.96 13.69
CA GLN A 421 1.93 6.49 13.62
C GLN A 421 1.59 5.32 14.55
N ARG A 422 2.56 4.81 15.31
CA ARG A 422 2.36 3.74 16.29
C ARG A 422 2.50 4.29 17.70
N TYR A 423 1.57 3.95 18.58
CA TYR A 423 1.56 4.54 19.92
C TYR A 423 2.10 3.53 20.94
N MET A 424 3.00 3.97 21.81
CA MET A 424 3.23 3.24 23.05
C MET A 424 2.04 3.45 23.97
N VAL A 425 1.63 2.39 24.67
CA VAL A 425 0.52 2.45 25.62
C VAL A 425 0.94 1.90 26.96
N PHE A 426 0.59 2.66 28.01
CA PHE A 426 0.90 2.29 29.39
C PHE A 426 -0.31 2.44 30.29
N ASP A 427 -0.68 1.35 30.96
CA ASP A 427 -1.67 1.37 32.04
C ASP A 427 -0.98 1.44 33.39
N ASN A 428 -1.32 2.46 34.18
CA ASN A 428 -0.88 2.52 35.56
C ASN A 428 -1.90 1.86 36.49
N THR A 429 -1.81 0.53 36.59
CA THR A 429 -2.59 -0.28 37.55
C THR A 429 -1.98 -0.32 38.96
N SER A 430 -0.91 0.46 39.20
CA SER A 430 -0.22 0.47 40.49
C SER A 430 -0.83 1.46 41.49
N ASN A 431 -0.52 1.28 42.77
CA ASN A 431 -1.01 2.13 43.86
C ASN A 431 -0.24 3.45 44.02
N ILE A 432 0.63 3.83 43.07
CA ILE A 432 1.33 5.11 43.05
C ILE A 432 1.31 5.70 41.65
N ASP A 433 1.44 7.02 41.55
CA ASP A 433 1.62 7.67 40.24
C ASP A 433 2.99 7.29 39.67
N ARG A 434 3.09 7.23 38.34
CA ARG A 434 4.28 6.75 37.62
C ARG A 434 4.77 7.78 36.62
N ASP A 435 6.07 7.71 36.32
CA ASP A 435 6.66 8.39 35.17
C ASP A 435 6.95 7.39 34.06
N VAL A 436 7.21 7.88 32.85
CA VAL A 436 7.57 7.04 31.71
C VAL A 436 9.00 7.35 31.28
N GLU A 437 9.84 6.33 31.29
CA GLU A 437 11.16 6.35 30.65
C GLU A 437 11.02 5.77 29.23
N PHE A 438 11.60 6.43 28.22
CA PHE A 438 11.48 6.02 26.82
C PHE A 438 12.77 6.24 26.03
N GLN A 439 12.84 5.64 24.85
CA GLN A 439 13.90 5.78 23.86
C GLN A 439 13.43 5.29 22.49
N LEU A 440 14.23 5.46 21.43
CA LEU A 440 13.98 4.79 20.15
C LEU A 440 14.16 3.27 20.29
N GLU A 441 13.41 2.51 19.49
CA GLU A 441 13.35 1.05 19.60
C GLU A 441 14.68 0.34 19.40
N ASP A 442 15.58 0.91 18.61
CA ASP A 442 16.95 0.42 18.41
C ASP A 442 17.86 1.53 17.87
N VAL A 443 19.11 1.16 17.58
CA VAL A 443 20.12 1.99 16.90
C VAL A 443 20.14 1.72 15.40
N ASN A 444 20.66 2.67 14.63
CA ASN A 444 20.76 2.61 13.17
C ASN A 444 19.42 2.54 12.42
N LEU A 445 18.37 3.14 12.99
CA LEU A 445 17.03 3.23 12.41
C LEU A 445 16.69 4.64 11.88
N LEU A 446 17.64 5.56 11.88
CA LEU A 446 17.53 6.89 11.26
C LEU A 446 18.58 7.11 10.16
N PRO A 447 18.76 6.16 9.20
CA PRO A 447 19.80 6.20 8.18
C PRO A 447 19.73 7.44 7.27
N TYR A 448 18.55 8.03 7.13
CA TYR A 448 18.28 9.19 6.27
C TYR A 448 18.21 10.52 7.03
N MET A 449 18.34 10.51 8.35
CA MET A 449 18.34 11.74 9.12
C MET A 449 19.73 12.40 9.05
N ARG A 450 19.75 13.73 8.91
CA ARG A 450 20.98 14.51 8.73
C ARG A 450 21.15 15.54 9.83
N GLN A 451 22.41 15.70 10.23
CA GLN A 451 22.87 16.85 10.99
C GLN A 451 23.53 17.83 10.02
N MET A 452 22.80 18.87 9.61
CA MET A 452 23.19 19.80 8.54
C MET A 452 24.54 20.47 8.80
N GLU A 453 24.88 20.72 10.06
CA GLU A 453 26.11 21.43 10.43
C GLU A 453 27.36 20.52 10.45
N ALA A 454 27.20 19.20 10.36
CA ALA A 454 28.32 18.26 10.40
C ALA A 454 28.79 17.90 8.99
N THR A 455 30.07 18.15 8.68
CA THR A 455 30.68 17.89 7.36
C THR A 455 30.73 16.42 6.96
N SER A 456 30.42 15.47 7.87
CA SER A 456 30.26 14.05 7.55
C SER A 456 28.78 13.65 7.37
N TYR A 457 27.86 14.61 7.43
CA TYR A 457 26.41 14.47 7.33
C TYR A 457 25.81 15.48 6.34
N ASP A 458 26.63 16.11 5.50
CA ASP A 458 26.26 17.03 4.43
C ASP A 458 25.56 16.33 3.25
N GLY A 459 24.77 15.29 3.56
CA GLY A 459 24.17 14.34 2.62
C GLY A 459 22.67 14.52 2.41
N LEU A 460 22.12 13.65 1.58
CA LEU A 460 20.73 13.62 1.15
C LEU A 460 19.86 12.94 2.20
N GLY A 461 18.65 13.46 2.45
CA GLY A 461 17.72 12.93 3.43
C GLY A 461 16.86 14.02 4.05
N PHE A 462 16.38 13.80 5.27
CA PHE A 462 15.63 14.80 6.04
C PHE A 462 16.41 15.23 7.28
N TYR A 463 16.05 16.36 7.87
CA TYR A 463 16.66 16.86 9.10
C TYR A 463 15.58 17.40 10.04
N ALA A 464 15.91 17.52 11.31
CA ALA A 464 15.02 18.09 12.32
C ALA A 464 15.80 18.91 13.33
N HIS A 465 15.16 19.96 13.81
CA HIS A 465 15.68 20.81 14.87
C HIS A 465 15.04 20.46 16.20
N GLU A 466 13.85 19.87 16.19
CA GLU A 466 13.06 19.61 17.39
C GLU A 466 12.60 18.15 17.46
N PHE A 467 12.82 17.54 18.61
CA PHE A 467 12.28 16.23 18.99
C PHE A 467 11.16 16.47 20.00
N ILE A 468 9.93 16.17 19.59
CA ILE A 468 8.72 16.50 20.34
C ILE A 468 7.97 15.21 20.64
N ILE A 469 7.62 15.03 21.92
CA ILE A 469 6.77 13.94 22.38
C ILE A 469 5.32 14.39 22.35
N LEU A 470 4.48 13.58 21.74
CA LEU A 470 3.03 13.70 21.78
C LEU A 470 2.48 12.72 22.79
N TYR A 471 1.63 13.18 23.69
CA TYR A 471 1.00 12.32 24.69
C TYR A 471 -0.46 12.66 24.96
N GLN A 472 -1.22 11.66 25.39
CA GLN A 472 -2.57 11.83 25.90
C GLN A 472 -2.82 10.87 27.05
N ILE A 473 -3.50 11.33 28.09
CA ILE A 473 -3.90 10.52 29.25
C ILE A 473 -5.42 10.35 29.21
N THR A 474 -5.88 9.11 29.34
CA THR A 474 -7.30 8.71 29.33
C THR A 474 -7.62 7.80 30.52
N GLU A 475 -8.89 7.44 30.68
CA GLU A 475 -9.24 6.28 31.50
C GLU A 475 -8.75 4.99 30.82
N ILE A 476 -8.49 3.96 31.62
CA ILE A 476 -8.16 2.64 31.07
C ILE A 476 -9.37 2.11 30.28
N GLY A 477 -9.12 1.65 29.05
CA GLY A 477 -10.15 1.18 28.13
C GLY A 477 -10.73 2.26 27.20
N GLU A 478 -10.35 3.54 27.38
CA GLU A 478 -10.78 4.63 26.51
C GLU A 478 -9.75 4.92 25.40
N ASN A 479 -10.25 5.14 24.18
CA ASN A 479 -9.45 5.53 23.03
C ASN A 479 -9.00 7.01 23.12
N PRO A 480 -7.83 7.35 22.55
CA PRO A 480 -7.33 8.72 22.54
C PRO A 480 -8.25 9.63 21.70
N ASN A 481 -8.58 10.82 22.21
CA ASN A 481 -9.28 11.83 21.42
C ASN A 481 -8.28 12.59 20.52
N PRO A 482 -8.47 12.59 19.18
CA PRO A 482 -7.51 13.14 18.23
C PRO A 482 -7.22 14.63 18.38
N ALA A 483 -8.14 15.41 18.96
CA ALA A 483 -8.01 16.86 19.15
C ALA A 483 -7.30 17.25 20.45
N ASN A 484 -7.04 16.30 21.37
CA ASN A 484 -6.61 16.57 22.74
C ASN A 484 -5.20 16.05 23.06
N TRP A 485 -4.40 15.73 22.03
CA TRP A 485 -3.00 15.37 22.19
C TRP A 485 -2.20 16.58 22.64
N LYS A 486 -1.31 16.39 23.62
CA LYS A 486 -0.41 17.44 24.12
C LYS A 486 0.99 17.22 23.59
N GLN A 487 1.72 18.30 23.35
CA GLN A 487 3.11 18.25 22.88
C GLN A 487 4.09 18.75 23.94
N VAL A 488 5.25 18.10 24.04
CA VAL A 488 6.34 18.44 24.95
C VAL A 488 7.65 18.38 24.19
N ASN A 489 8.42 19.47 24.22
CA ASN A 489 9.70 19.52 23.52
C ASN A 489 10.80 18.83 24.35
N PHE A 490 11.44 17.80 23.79
CA PHE A 490 12.56 17.05 24.39
C PHE A 490 13.93 17.44 23.83
N THR A 491 13.96 18.39 22.91
CA THR A 491 15.20 18.90 22.31
C THR A 491 16.12 19.49 23.37
N ASN A 492 17.40 19.11 23.31
CA ASN A 492 18.42 19.61 24.20
C ASN A 492 19.80 19.56 23.52
N ASN A 493 20.80 20.23 24.11
CA ASN A 493 22.15 20.31 23.54
C ASN A 493 22.89 18.96 23.56
N VAL A 494 22.43 17.95 24.32
CA VAL A 494 22.99 16.60 24.19
C VAL A 494 22.66 16.09 22.80
N LEU A 495 21.39 16.19 22.37
CA LEU A 495 20.93 15.75 21.05
C LEU A 495 21.56 16.54 19.89
N THR A 496 21.64 17.86 19.99
CA THR A 496 22.11 18.73 18.89
C THR A 496 23.62 18.96 18.91
N GLY A 497 24.30 18.71 20.03
CA GLY A 497 25.70 19.06 20.25
C GLY A 497 25.94 20.55 20.53
N LEU A 498 25.33 21.44 19.74
CA LEU A 498 25.40 22.89 19.92
C LEU A 498 23.99 23.52 19.87
N PRO A 499 23.80 24.70 20.47
CA PRO A 499 22.52 25.42 20.39
C PRO A 499 22.15 25.75 18.94
N ASN A 500 20.87 25.62 18.61
CA ASN A 500 20.28 25.85 17.27
C ASN A 500 20.73 24.91 16.16
N TYR A 501 21.53 23.88 16.46
CA TYR A 501 21.93 22.89 15.47
C TYR A 501 20.81 21.88 15.26
N THR A 502 20.82 21.26 14.09
CA THR A 502 19.98 20.08 13.85
C THR A 502 20.37 18.91 14.75
N ILE A 503 19.40 18.03 14.99
CA ILE A 503 19.55 16.86 15.85
C ILE A 503 20.53 15.88 15.20
N ASN A 504 21.47 15.36 16.01
CA ASN A 504 22.33 14.28 15.59
C ASN A 504 21.59 12.92 15.76
N PRO A 505 21.40 12.14 14.69
CA PRO A 505 20.64 10.89 14.76
C PRO A 505 21.27 9.86 15.71
N ILE A 506 22.60 9.73 15.74
CA ILE A 506 23.30 8.78 16.64
C ILE A 506 23.01 9.12 18.10
N LYS A 507 22.94 10.41 18.43
CA LYS A 507 22.65 10.84 19.79
C LYS A 507 21.18 10.64 20.15
N LEU A 508 20.27 10.87 19.20
CA LEU A 508 18.84 10.59 19.38
C LEU A 508 18.58 9.09 19.63
N GLU A 509 19.33 8.21 18.96
CA GLU A 509 19.25 6.75 19.09
C GLU A 509 19.99 6.18 20.31
N ASN A 510 20.59 7.01 21.16
CA ASN A 510 21.30 6.51 22.34
C ASN A 510 20.35 5.70 23.23
N GLN A 511 20.76 4.46 23.52
CA GLN A 511 19.99 3.46 24.27
C GLN A 511 20.11 3.61 25.79
N ILE A 512 20.65 4.74 26.27
CA ILE A 512 20.74 5.11 27.69
C ILE A 512 19.83 6.33 27.93
N PRO A 513 18.55 6.14 28.32
CA PRO A 513 17.57 7.24 28.42
C PRO A 513 18.00 8.37 29.34
N SER A 514 18.77 8.08 30.40
CA SER A 514 19.26 9.07 31.35
C SER A 514 20.26 10.05 30.75
N GLU A 515 21.01 9.66 29.71
CA GLU A 515 21.96 10.56 29.04
C GLU A 515 21.22 11.60 28.18
N ASN A 516 20.10 11.20 27.58
CA ASN A 516 19.25 12.06 26.77
C ASN A 516 18.15 12.78 27.57
N ASN A 517 18.01 12.46 28.87
CA ASN A 517 16.91 12.90 29.72
C ASN A 517 15.52 12.55 29.17
N PHE A 518 15.38 11.33 28.64
CA PHE A 518 14.14 10.80 28.07
C PHE A 518 13.23 10.21 29.15
N ILE A 519 12.79 11.10 30.03
CA ILE A 519 11.80 10.80 31.06
C ILE A 519 10.64 11.78 30.93
N LEU A 520 9.47 11.26 30.57
CA LEU A 520 8.23 12.01 30.65
C LEU A 520 7.77 11.99 32.10
N SER A 521 7.99 13.12 32.78
CA SER A 521 7.63 13.33 34.17
C SER A 521 6.65 14.49 34.32
N LYS A 522 6.01 14.57 35.48
CA LYS A 522 5.11 15.69 35.78
C LYS A 522 5.83 17.04 35.68
N TYR A 523 7.05 17.13 36.21
CA TYR A 523 7.91 18.32 36.06
C TYR A 523 8.14 18.67 34.58
N ARG A 524 8.40 17.66 33.73
CA ARG A 524 8.64 17.89 32.30
C ARG A 524 7.43 18.51 31.63
N ILE A 525 6.23 17.97 31.85
CA ILE A 525 5.00 18.49 31.22
C ILE A 525 4.61 19.87 31.76
N GLU A 526 4.92 20.18 33.02
CA GLU A 526 4.60 21.50 33.61
C GLU A 526 5.51 22.62 33.11
N ASN A 527 6.76 22.31 32.73
CA ASN A 527 7.76 23.32 32.37
C ASN A 527 8.08 23.39 30.86
N TYR A 528 7.79 22.33 30.10
CA TYR A 528 8.18 22.21 28.68
C TYR A 528 7.02 21.81 27.76
N SER A 529 5.77 21.91 28.24
CA SER A 529 4.59 21.68 27.41
C SER A 529 4.36 22.85 26.46
N ASP A 530 4.24 22.55 25.17
CA ASP A 530 3.90 23.51 24.11
C ASP A 530 2.40 23.50 23.78
N GLY A 531 1.58 22.97 24.68
CA GLY A 531 0.12 22.98 24.59
C GLY A 531 -0.46 21.79 23.82
N VAL A 532 -1.64 22.00 23.24
CA VAL A 532 -2.33 21.00 22.41
C VAL A 532 -1.63 20.95 21.05
N TYR A 533 -1.34 19.74 20.59
CA TYR A 533 -0.84 19.48 19.26
C TYR A 533 -1.95 19.67 18.23
N SER A 534 -1.70 20.53 17.25
CA SER A 534 -2.51 20.69 16.05
C SER A 534 -1.62 20.58 14.83
N ASN A 535 -2.11 19.95 13.77
CA ASN A 535 -1.39 19.85 12.50
C ASN A 535 -2.18 20.53 11.39
N ASP A 536 -1.60 21.56 10.79
CA ASP A 536 -2.22 22.33 9.70
C ASP A 536 -2.52 21.46 8.46
N LEU A 537 -1.82 20.33 8.30
CA LEU A 537 -2.10 19.35 7.25
C LEU A 537 -3.50 18.73 7.36
N LEU A 538 -4.10 18.75 8.56
CA LEU A 538 -5.39 18.15 8.88
C LEU A 538 -6.53 19.16 8.96
N CYS A 539 -6.22 20.44 8.76
CA CYS A 539 -7.22 21.51 8.80
C CYS A 539 -8.03 21.51 7.49
N LEU A 540 -9.29 21.07 7.55
CA LEU A 540 -10.23 21.09 6.43
C LEU A 540 -11.17 22.30 6.58
N GLY A 541 -10.87 23.39 5.88
CA GLY A 541 -11.85 24.46 5.66
C GLY A 541 -12.92 23.97 4.68
N CYS A 542 -14.19 24.31 4.92
CA CYS A 542 -15.38 23.82 4.18
C CYS A 542 -15.50 24.24 2.70
N GLU A 543 -14.42 24.64 2.02
CA GLU A 543 -14.45 24.93 0.58
C GLU A 543 -13.52 23.96 -0.15
N GLN A 544 -14.13 22.83 -0.53
CA GLN A 544 -13.54 21.63 -1.10
C GLN A 544 -12.88 21.88 -2.46
N SER A 545 -11.55 21.75 -2.49
CA SER A 545 -10.69 21.44 -3.66
C SER A 545 -9.21 21.39 -3.19
N ASN A 546 -8.96 20.71 -2.05
CA ASN A 546 -7.62 20.50 -1.50
C ASN A 546 -7.43 18.99 -1.32
N LEU A 547 -6.19 18.48 -1.49
CA LEU A 547 -5.89 17.09 -1.11
C LEU A 547 -6.18 16.91 0.38
N THR A 548 -6.75 15.76 0.71
CA THR A 548 -7.00 15.28 2.07
C THR A 548 -6.25 13.95 2.30
N LEU A 549 -6.25 13.43 3.53
CA LEU A 549 -5.80 12.04 3.76
C LEU A 549 -6.69 11.09 2.95
N GLY A 550 -6.12 10.02 2.39
CA GLY A 550 -6.89 9.05 1.60
C GLY A 550 -7.25 9.50 0.18
N ASP A 551 -6.79 10.66 -0.29
CA ASP A 551 -6.99 11.10 -1.67
C ASP A 551 -6.06 10.44 -2.70
N GLU A 552 -5.27 9.44 -2.28
CA GLU A 552 -4.48 8.65 -3.22
C GLU A 552 -5.41 7.96 -4.24
N ARG A 553 -4.95 7.88 -5.50
CA ARG A 553 -5.69 7.26 -6.61
C ARG A 553 -4.85 6.27 -7.38
N PHE A 554 -3.55 6.50 -7.45
CA PHE A 554 -2.59 5.59 -8.06
C PHE A 554 -1.56 5.14 -7.04
N PHE A 555 -1.06 3.92 -7.25
CA PHE A 555 0.10 3.44 -6.54
C PHE A 555 1.37 3.97 -7.21
N PHE A 556 2.12 4.82 -6.51
CA PHE A 556 3.40 5.36 -7.00
C PHE A 556 4.57 4.40 -6.72
N GLY A 557 4.50 3.23 -7.36
CA GLY A 557 5.48 2.15 -7.29
C GLY A 557 5.23 1.15 -8.43
N ASN A 558 5.82 -0.05 -8.32
CA ASN A 558 5.62 -1.12 -9.28
C ASN A 558 5.15 -2.43 -8.63
N ILE A 559 4.38 -3.20 -9.40
CA ILE A 559 3.92 -4.54 -9.05
C ILE A 559 4.41 -5.54 -10.10
N GLU A 560 5.00 -6.63 -9.62
CA GLU A 560 5.33 -7.82 -10.40
C GLU A 560 4.61 -9.03 -9.78
N THR A 561 3.92 -9.83 -10.59
CA THR A 561 3.14 -10.97 -10.10
C THR A 561 2.99 -12.04 -11.16
N TYR A 562 2.49 -13.21 -10.76
CA TYR A 562 2.04 -14.27 -11.65
C TYR A 562 0.52 -14.39 -11.57
N ILE A 563 -0.07 -14.89 -12.65
CA ILE A 563 -1.51 -15.11 -12.75
C ILE A 563 -1.77 -16.60 -12.82
N GLY A 564 -2.84 -17.03 -12.17
CA GLY A 564 -3.30 -18.41 -12.14
C GLY A 564 -4.64 -18.55 -12.84
N ALA A 565 -4.82 -19.70 -13.49
CA ALA A 565 -6.13 -20.19 -13.90
C ALA A 565 -6.21 -21.68 -13.56
N ASN A 566 -7.33 -22.10 -12.97
CA ASN A 566 -7.59 -23.49 -12.68
C ASN A 566 -8.37 -24.09 -13.85
N VAL A 567 -7.76 -25.06 -14.53
CA VAL A 567 -8.45 -25.81 -15.58
C VAL A 567 -8.82 -27.16 -15.01
N TYR A 568 -10.11 -27.48 -15.03
CA TYR A 568 -10.59 -28.80 -14.65
C TYR A 568 -10.85 -29.60 -15.92
N LYS A 569 -10.27 -30.79 -15.95
CA LYS A 569 -10.45 -31.73 -17.03
C LYS A 569 -11.16 -32.96 -16.50
N TRP A 570 -12.38 -33.18 -16.97
CA TRP A 570 -13.13 -34.40 -16.72
C TRP A 570 -12.78 -35.42 -17.80
N ILE A 571 -12.18 -36.54 -17.39
CA ILE A 571 -11.77 -37.62 -18.28
C ILE A 571 -12.62 -38.84 -17.97
N VAL A 572 -13.30 -39.36 -18.99
CA VAL A 572 -14.07 -40.60 -18.92
C VAL A 572 -13.50 -41.60 -19.90
N ASN A 573 -13.15 -42.77 -19.38
CA ASN A 573 -12.75 -43.91 -20.20
C ASN A 573 -13.93 -44.85 -20.37
N ILE A 574 -14.37 -45.03 -21.61
CA ILE A 574 -15.39 -46.01 -21.97
C ILE A 574 -14.78 -47.14 -22.80
N LEU A 575 -15.19 -48.36 -22.48
CA LEU A 575 -14.82 -49.53 -23.25
C LEU A 575 -15.98 -49.90 -24.16
N LEU A 576 -15.79 -49.73 -25.46
CA LEU A 576 -16.72 -50.24 -26.46
C LEU A 576 -16.35 -51.69 -26.79
N ASP A 577 -17.27 -52.61 -26.50
CA ASP A 577 -17.11 -54.04 -26.74
C ASP A 577 -18.04 -54.55 -27.85
N ASN A 578 -18.22 -55.86 -27.93
CA ASN A 578 -19.03 -56.50 -28.97
C ASN A 578 -20.55 -56.31 -28.80
N SER A 579 -21.01 -55.46 -27.88
CA SER A 579 -22.42 -55.11 -27.71
C SER A 579 -22.94 -54.18 -28.83
N TYR A 580 -22.06 -53.47 -29.54
CA TYR A 580 -22.40 -52.57 -30.65
C TYR A 580 -22.49 -53.32 -31.98
N VAL A 581 -23.67 -53.88 -32.28
CA VAL A 581 -23.87 -54.80 -33.43
C VAL A 581 -24.88 -54.29 -34.48
N LYS A 582 -25.41 -53.07 -34.34
CA LYS A 582 -26.39 -52.47 -35.24
C LYS A 582 -26.11 -50.99 -35.47
N THR A 583 -26.57 -50.47 -36.61
CA THR A 583 -26.42 -49.06 -37.00
C THR A 583 -27.75 -48.53 -37.52
N GLU A 584 -27.96 -47.21 -37.38
CA GLU A 584 -29.08 -46.48 -37.98
C GLU A 584 -28.87 -46.20 -39.48
N ASN A 585 -27.70 -46.54 -40.03
CA ASN A 585 -27.46 -46.41 -41.45
C ASN A 585 -28.14 -47.55 -42.22
N ASP A 586 -29.28 -47.26 -42.82
CA ASP A 586 -30.07 -48.20 -43.65
C ASP A 586 -29.30 -48.79 -44.84
N THR A 587 -28.15 -48.21 -45.22
CA THR A 587 -27.29 -48.72 -46.31
C THR A 587 -26.19 -49.67 -45.84
N TYR A 588 -26.10 -49.95 -44.54
CA TYR A 588 -25.10 -50.88 -43.99
C TYR A 588 -25.56 -52.33 -44.18
N GLU A 589 -24.74 -53.12 -44.89
CA GLU A 589 -25.01 -54.55 -45.11
C GLU A 589 -24.09 -55.45 -44.27
N THR A 590 -22.77 -55.25 -44.34
CA THR A 590 -21.75 -56.01 -43.58
C THR A 590 -20.48 -55.19 -43.38
N GLY A 591 -19.73 -55.41 -42.29
CA GLY A 591 -18.40 -54.83 -42.10
C GLY A 591 -18.17 -54.21 -40.72
N ASP A 592 -17.21 -53.29 -40.63
CA ASP A 592 -16.90 -52.56 -39.41
C ASP A 592 -17.93 -51.44 -39.16
N PHE A 593 -18.16 -51.11 -37.89
CA PHE A 593 -19.04 -50.01 -37.49
C PHE A 593 -18.25 -48.71 -37.34
N ASN A 594 -18.92 -47.57 -37.44
CA ASN A 594 -18.33 -46.27 -37.13
C ASN A 594 -19.12 -45.60 -36.02
N PHE A 595 -18.41 -45.14 -35.01
CA PHE A 595 -18.93 -44.35 -33.90
C PHE A 595 -18.70 -42.86 -34.22
N SER A 596 -19.77 -42.06 -34.22
CA SER A 596 -19.72 -40.64 -34.63
C SER A 596 -20.07 -39.64 -33.54
N GLU A 597 -20.90 -40.04 -32.57
CA GLU A 597 -21.51 -39.14 -31.59
C GLU A 597 -21.67 -39.86 -30.25
N ILE A 598 -21.62 -39.10 -29.16
CA ILE A 598 -21.90 -39.58 -27.81
C ILE A 598 -22.79 -38.58 -27.06
N GLY A 599 -23.79 -39.11 -26.35
CA GLY A 599 -24.64 -38.35 -25.44
C GLY A 599 -24.34 -38.71 -23.98
N PHE A 600 -24.21 -37.70 -23.13
CA PHE A 600 -24.12 -37.83 -21.68
C PHE A 600 -25.48 -37.53 -21.06
N TYR A 601 -25.97 -38.43 -20.22
CA TYR A 601 -27.29 -38.34 -19.58
C TYR A 601 -27.12 -38.21 -18.06
N ASN A 602 -28.00 -37.45 -17.42
CA ASN A 602 -28.05 -37.38 -15.95
C ASN A 602 -28.73 -38.62 -15.35
N GLU A 603 -28.83 -38.67 -14.01
CA GLU A 603 -29.46 -39.78 -13.28
C GLU A 603 -30.93 -40.02 -13.68
N ASP A 604 -31.64 -38.95 -14.09
CA ASP A 604 -33.03 -39.00 -14.58
C ASP A 604 -33.15 -39.38 -16.07
N LYS A 605 -32.02 -39.71 -16.73
CA LYS A 605 -31.92 -39.98 -18.17
C LYS A 605 -32.28 -38.81 -19.07
N ASN A 606 -32.10 -37.58 -18.60
CA ASN A 606 -32.14 -36.38 -19.44
C ASN A 606 -30.77 -36.16 -20.08
N LEU A 607 -30.74 -35.93 -21.39
CA LEU A 607 -29.51 -35.60 -22.13
C LEU A 607 -28.97 -34.26 -21.63
N VAL A 608 -27.72 -34.25 -21.16
CA VAL A 608 -27.02 -33.07 -20.62
C VAL A 608 -26.04 -32.50 -21.63
N VAL A 609 -25.24 -33.36 -22.26
CA VAL A 609 -24.21 -32.98 -23.23
C VAL A 609 -24.23 -33.95 -24.41
N ILE A 610 -24.10 -33.43 -25.63
CA ILE A 610 -23.83 -34.24 -26.82
C ILE A 610 -22.49 -33.81 -27.41
N SER A 611 -21.65 -34.78 -27.73
CA SER A 611 -20.36 -34.55 -28.38
C SER A 611 -20.32 -35.27 -29.72
N LYS A 612 -19.90 -34.55 -30.75
CA LYS A 612 -19.81 -35.04 -32.13
C LYS A 612 -18.35 -35.07 -32.55
N LEU A 613 -17.91 -36.23 -33.04
CA LEU A 613 -16.53 -36.42 -33.46
C LEU A 613 -16.29 -35.80 -34.82
N SER A 614 -15.18 -35.08 -34.98
CA SER A 614 -14.76 -34.48 -36.26
C SER A 614 -14.45 -35.54 -37.33
N ARG A 615 -14.08 -36.75 -36.90
CA ARG A 615 -13.95 -37.95 -37.73
C ARG A 615 -14.52 -39.16 -36.98
N PRO A 616 -15.46 -39.92 -37.57
CA PRO A 616 -15.97 -41.13 -36.95
C PRO A 616 -14.86 -42.14 -36.66
N ILE A 617 -14.93 -42.80 -35.50
CA ILE A 617 -13.97 -43.83 -35.08
C ILE A 617 -14.45 -45.18 -35.60
N ARG A 618 -13.58 -45.89 -36.31
CA ARG A 618 -13.86 -47.22 -36.86
C ARG A 618 -13.73 -48.28 -35.76
N LEU A 619 -14.84 -48.95 -35.46
CA LEU A 619 -14.92 -50.08 -34.54
C LEU A 619 -14.83 -51.38 -35.35
N ARG A 620 -13.72 -52.11 -35.16
CA ARG A 620 -13.53 -53.41 -35.82
C ARG A 620 -14.43 -54.46 -35.17
N ASN A 621 -15.15 -55.20 -36.00
CA ASN A 621 -16.03 -56.24 -35.51
C ASN A 621 -15.25 -57.30 -34.70
N GLY A 622 -15.68 -57.58 -33.46
CA GLY A 622 -15.02 -58.52 -32.56
C GLY A 622 -13.85 -57.95 -31.73
N ALA A 623 -13.49 -56.68 -31.91
CA ALA A 623 -12.43 -56.02 -31.16
C ALA A 623 -12.99 -55.10 -30.07
N LYS A 624 -12.31 -55.05 -28.93
CA LYS A 624 -12.56 -54.04 -27.90
C LYS A 624 -11.83 -52.75 -28.28
N THR A 625 -12.55 -51.64 -28.24
CA THR A 625 -11.99 -50.30 -28.49
C THR A 625 -12.19 -49.46 -27.23
N GLU A 626 -11.09 -48.96 -26.67
CA GLU A 626 -11.13 -48.01 -25.56
C GLU A 626 -11.18 -46.59 -26.13
N ILE A 627 -12.10 -45.77 -25.61
CA ILE A 627 -12.22 -44.37 -25.97
C ILE A 627 -12.08 -43.54 -24.70
N GLU A 628 -11.06 -42.70 -24.67
CA GLU A 628 -10.91 -41.64 -23.69
C GLU A 628 -11.64 -40.40 -24.19
N ILE A 629 -12.56 -39.89 -23.38
CA ILE A 629 -13.30 -38.66 -23.65
C ILE A 629 -12.89 -37.67 -22.60
N SER A 630 -12.46 -36.49 -23.03
CA SER A 630 -12.15 -35.41 -22.13
C SER A 630 -13.00 -34.18 -22.38
N LEU A 631 -13.55 -33.63 -21.29
CA LEU A 631 -14.26 -32.37 -21.28
C LEU A 631 -13.47 -31.38 -20.40
N ASP A 632 -13.11 -30.24 -20.98
CA ASP A 632 -12.51 -29.12 -20.25
C ASP A 632 -13.65 -28.16 -19.86
N PHE A 633 -13.65 -27.65 -18.62
CA PHE A 633 -14.66 -26.72 -18.11
C PHE A 633 -14.09 -25.75 -17.07
#